data_AF-A0A1I7YVL0-F1
#
_entry.id   AF-A0A1I7YVL0-F1
#
_cell.length_a   1.000
_cell.length_b   1.000
_cell.length_c   1.000
_cell.angle_alpha   90.00
_cell.angle_beta   90.00
_cell.angle_gamma   90.00
#
_symmetry.space_group_name_H-M   'P 1'
#
loop_
_entity.id
_entity.type
_entity.pdbx_description
1 polymer ?
#
loop_
_entity_poly.entity_id
_entity_poly.type
_entity_poly.pdbx_seq_one_letter_code
_entity_poly.pdbx_strand_id
1 'polypeptide(L)' 'MVRYIRPGDKEEADLFDLIQQMLTFEPSARVTLADSLAHPFFERMPSSQKQDSVPGMTPPSSNGDSQQTSQNHL' A
#
# COMPACT_ATOMS: atom_id res chain seq x y z
N MET A 1 4.81 15.97 -28.09
CA MET A 1 4.00 16.98 -27.39
C MET A 1 4.49 17.02 -25.94
N VAL A 2 5.35 17.98 -25.60
CA VAL A 2 5.92 18.10 -24.25
C VAL A 2 4.96 18.96 -23.43
N ARG A 3 4.35 18.39 -22.39
CA ARG A 3 3.49 19.14 -21.48
C ARG A 3 4.38 20.04 -20.64
N TYR A 4 4.12 21.35 -20.70
CA TYR A 4 4.86 22.34 -19.93
C TYR A 4 4.48 22.17 -18.46
N ILE A 5 5.34 21.52 -17.68
CA ILE A 5 5.21 21.46 -16.22
C ILE A 5 5.43 22.89 -15.74
N ARG A 6 4.42 23.49 -15.10
CA ARG A 6 4.57 24.83 -14.54
C ARG A 6 5.60 24.75 -13.42
N PRO A 7 6.67 25.58 -13.44
CA PRO A 7 7.66 25.59 -12.38
C PRO A 7 6.98 26.12 -11.10
N GLY A 8 6.48 25.21 -10.27
CA GLY A 8 5.69 25.51 -9.08
C GLY A 8 4.87 24.33 -8.58
N ASP A 9 4.43 23.42 -9.47
CA ASP A 9 3.59 22.28 -9.11
C ASP A 9 4.48 21.09 -8.67
N LYS A 10 5.12 21.22 -7.50
CA LYS A 10 6.01 20.19 -6.91
C LYS A 10 5.30 18.84 -6.72
N GLU A 11 3.98 18.86 -6.58
CA GLU A 11 3.13 17.67 -6.53
C GLU A 11 3.04 16.95 -7.89
N GLU A 12 2.93 17.68 -9.00
CA GLU A 12 2.96 17.07 -10.35
C GLU A 12 4.34 16.46 -10.62
N ALA A 13 5.42 17.13 -10.20
CA ALA A 13 6.79 16.61 -10.34
C ALA A 13 6.97 15.27 -9.61
N ASP A 14 6.55 15.19 -8.34
CA ASP A 14 6.66 13.96 -7.55
C ASP A 14 5.75 12.84 -8.08
N LEU A 15 4.59 13.18 -8.66
CA LEU A 15 3.71 12.21 -9.31
C LEU A 15 4.37 11.59 -10.55
N PHE A 16 4.94 12.42 -11.43
CA PHE A 16 5.58 11.92 -12.65
C PHE A 16 6.84 11.10 -12.34
N ASP A 17 7.62 11.48 -11.33
CA ASP A 17 8.78 10.70 -10.90
C ASP A 17 8.37 9.30 -10.43
N LEU A 18 7.34 9.21 -9.58
CA LEU A 18 6.80 7.93 -9.13
C LEU A 18 6.32 7.06 -10.30
N ILE A 19 5.53 7.61 -11.22
CA ILE A 19 5.01 6.87 -12.37
C ILE A 19 6.16 6.38 -13.26
N GLN A 20 7.19 7.21 -13.47
CA GLN A 20 8.35 6.83 -14.27
C GLN A 20 9.08 5.64 -13.63
N GLN A 21 9.26 5.63 -12.30
CA GLN A 21 9.86 4.50 -11.61
C GLN A 21 9.00 3.23 -11.69
N MET A 22 7.67 3.34 -11.55
CA MET A 22 6.73 2.21 -11.67
C MET A 22 6.68 1.62 -13.09
N LEU A 23 6.89 2.45 -14.11
CA LEU A 23 6.89 2.06 -15.52
C LEU A 23 8.30 1.74 -16.06
N THR A 24 9.28 1.54 -15.18
CA THR A 24 10.63 1.15 -15.59
C THR A 24 10.58 -0.15 -16.41
N PHE A 25 11.21 -0.11 -17.60
CA PHE A 25 11.24 -1.21 -18.55
C PHE A 25 11.93 -2.44 -17.96
N GLU A 26 13.14 -2.24 -17.43
CA GLU A 26 13.90 -3.28 -16.75
C GLU A 26 13.22 -3.66 -15.42
N PRO A 27 12.70 -4.89 -15.27
CA PRO A 27 11.93 -5.27 -14.08
C PRO A 27 12.79 -5.28 -12.81
N SER A 28 14.08 -5.60 -12.93
CA SER A 28 15.02 -5.57 -11.79
C SER A 28 15.32 -4.17 -11.29
N ALA A 29 15.09 -3.14 -12.12
CA ALA A 29 15.26 -1.73 -11.76
C ALA A 29 13.92 -1.04 -11.45
N ARG A 30 12.79 -1.74 -11.60
CA ARG A 30 11.46 -1.22 -11.29
C ARG A 30 11.29 -1.08 -9.80
N VAL A 31 10.74 0.05 -9.37
CA VAL A 31 10.41 0.30 -7.97
C VAL A 31 9.46 -0.78 -7.44
N THR A 32 9.70 -1.25 -6.21
CA THR A 32 8.79 -2.20 -5.57
C THR A 32 7.55 -1.49 -5.06
N LEU A 33 6.49 -2.23 -4.77
CA LEU A 33 5.28 -1.64 -4.18
C LEU A 33 5.59 -0.96 -2.83
N ALA A 34 6.42 -1.58 -1.99
CA ALA A 34 6.80 -1.03 -0.70
C ALA A 34 7.55 0.31 -0.85
N ASP A 35 8.53 0.36 -1.77
CA ASP A 35 9.28 1.58 -2.06
C ASP A 35 8.40 2.66 -2.70
N SER A 36 7.44 2.26 -3.54
CA SER A 36 6.46 3.17 -4.15
C SER A 36 5.62 3.88 -3.09
N LEU A 37 5.16 3.15 -2.07
CA LEU A 37 4.35 3.70 -0.98
C LEU A 37 5.15 4.63 -0.05
N ALA A 38 6.48 4.51 -0.03
CA ALA A 38 7.38 5.40 0.71
C ALA A 38 7.75 6.68 -0.07
N HIS A 39 7.23 6.88 -1.29
CA HIS A 39 7.58 8.01 -2.14
C HIS A 39 7.03 9.36 -1.58
N PRO A 40 7.74 10.51 -1.72
CA PRO A 40 7.29 11.82 -1.24
C PRO A 40 5.91 12.27 -1.74
N PHE A 41 5.48 11.74 -2.89
CA PHE A 41 4.12 11.91 -3.40
C PHE A 41 3.07 11.50 -2.35
N PHE A 42 3.22 10.33 -1.73
CA PHE A 42 2.30 9.83 -0.72
C PHE A 42 2.49 10.50 0.65
N GLU A 43 3.70 10.97 0.97
CA GLU A 43 3.95 11.72 2.22
C GLU A 43 3.14 13.01 2.31
N ARG A 44 2.94 13.70 1.18
CA ARG A 44 2.19 14.97 1.13
C ARG A 44 0.69 14.80 1.04
N MET A 45 0.17 13.57 0.83
CA MET A 45 -1.26 13.37 0.79
C MET A 45 -1.92 13.71 2.13
N PRO A 46 -3.08 14.40 2.12
CA PRO A 46 -3.86 14.63 3.33
C PRO A 46 -4.14 13.31 4.05
N SER A 47 -4.16 13.34 5.38
CA SER A 47 -4.42 12.15 6.21
C SER A 47 -5.73 11.45 5.84
N SER A 48 -6.72 12.20 5.35
CA SER A 48 -8.01 11.68 4.87
C SER A 48 -7.92 10.82 3.60
N GLN A 49 -6.83 10.91 2.83
CA GLN A 49 -6.58 10.12 1.62
C GLN A 49 -5.51 9.05 1.81
N LYS A 50 -4.75 9.10 2.91
CA LYS A 50 -3.85 8.01 3.30
C LYS A 50 -4.73 6.87 3.83
N GLN A 51 -4.88 5.81 3.04
CA GLN A 51 -5.38 4.56 3.60
C GLN A 51 -4.30 4.03 4.54
N ASP A 52 -4.45 4.30 5.84
CA ASP A 52 -3.70 3.60 6.87
C ASP A 52 -3.79 2.11 6.59
N SER A 53 -2.63 1.48 6.52
CA SER A 53 -2.51 0.05 6.26
C SER A 53 -3.41 -0.69 7.25
N VAL A 54 -4.32 -1.50 6.72
CA VAL A 54 -5.38 -2.18 7.47
C VAL A 54 -4.76 -2.87 8.71
N PRO A 55 -5.16 -2.52 9.94
CA PRO A 55 -4.80 -3.32 11.11
C PRO A 55 -5.63 -4.61 11.06
N GLY A 56 -5.15 -5.57 10.26
CA GLY A 56 -5.88 -6.81 9.96
C GLY A 56 -5.01 -7.95 9.45
N MET A 57 -3.69 -7.78 9.36
CA MET A 57 -2.74 -8.89 9.16
C MET A 57 -2.54 -9.68 10.47
N THR A 58 -3.59 -9.84 11.29
CA THR A 58 -3.57 -10.80 12.39
C THR A 58 -3.71 -12.19 11.78
N PRO A 59 -2.78 -13.13 12.01
CA PRO A 59 -2.95 -14.50 11.56
C PRO A 59 -4.28 -15.04 12.11
N PRO A 60 -5.01 -15.88 11.36
CA PRO A 60 -6.21 -16.49 11.91
C PRO A 60 -5.79 -17.29 13.15
N SER A 61 -6.34 -16.95 14.32
CA SER A 61 -6.26 -17.81 15.50
C SER A 61 -6.89 -19.15 15.11
N SER A 62 -6.07 -20.09 14.68
CA SER A 62 -6.42 -21.48 14.44
C SER A 62 -6.55 -22.19 15.78
N ASN A 63 -7.62 -21.88 16.52
CA ASN A 63 -8.02 -22.71 17.65
C ASN A 63 -9.03 -23.73 17.15
N GLY A 64 -8.51 -24.73 16.46
CA GLY A 64 -9.16 -26.03 16.45
C GLY A 64 -8.96 -26.66 17.81
N ASP A 65 -10.02 -26.74 18.61
CA ASP A 65 -10.14 -27.84 19.56
C ASP A 65 -11.56 -28.40 19.49
N SER A 66 -11.63 -29.53 18.80
CA SER A 66 -12.79 -30.39 18.69
C SER A 66 -12.78 -31.39 19.83
N GLN A 67 -13.15 -31.06 21.06
CA GLN A 67 -13.64 -32.02 22.07
C GLN A 67 -14.58 -31.24 23.02
N GLN A 68 -15.87 -31.55 23.14
CA GLN A 68 -16.32 -32.68 23.94
C GLN A 68 -17.81 -32.94 23.68
N THR A 69 -18.08 -34.04 22.98
CA THR A 69 -19.34 -34.77 23.13
C THR A 69 -19.40 -35.35 24.54
N SER A 70 -20.50 -35.14 25.28
CA SER A 70 -21.17 -36.12 26.15
C SER A 70 -22.00 -35.48 27.27
N GLN A 71 -23.30 -35.81 27.25
CA GLN A 71 -24.16 -36.19 28.40
C GLN A 71 -24.48 -35.20 29.54
N ASN A 72 -25.79 -34.91 29.72
CA ASN A 72 -26.64 -35.25 30.89
C ASN A 72 -27.89 -34.33 30.89
N HIS A 73 -29.11 -34.81 30.61
CA HIS A 73 -30.09 -35.38 31.56
C HIS A 73 -30.29 -34.55 32.85
N LEU A 74 -31.29 -33.65 32.88
CA LEU A 74 -32.62 -33.87 33.50
C LEU A 74 -33.55 -32.68 33.21
#